data_AF-A0AAU9MYR8-F1
#
_entry.id   AF-A0AAU9MYR8-F1
#
_cell.length_a   1.000
_cell.length_b   1.000
_cell.length_c   1.000
_cell.angle_alpha   90.00
_cell.angle_beta   90.00
_cell.angle_gamma   90.00
#
_symmetry.space_group_name_H-M   'P 1'
#
loop_
_entity.id
_entity.type
_entity.pdbx_description
1 polymer ?
#
loop_
_entity_poly.entity_id
_entity_poly.type
_entity_poly.pdbx_seq_one_letter_code
_entity_poly.pdbx_strand_id
1 'polypeptide(L)'
;MTGYTPLTVERQANMIRKTTVLDVMRRLLQTKNIMVSSHARTKEASQAKYISILNIIQGEVDPTLVHDSLQRIGERKLVNFI
;
A
#
# COMPACT_ATOMS: atom_id res chain seq x y z
N MET A 1 -10.87 -4.65 -3.17
CA MET A 1 -10.37 -3.38 -3.77
C MET A 1 -8.99 -3.69 -4.35
N THR A 2 -8.70 -3.23 -5.56
CA THR A 2 -7.37 -3.43 -6.19
C THR A 2 -6.59 -2.12 -6.13
N GLY A 3 -5.28 -2.18 -5.94
CA GLY A 3 -4.43 -1.01 -6.03
C GLY A 3 -3.05 -1.34 -6.60
N TYR A 4 -2.37 -0.32 -7.13
CA TYR A 4 -1.06 -0.48 -7.77
C TYR A 4 -0.14 0.69 -7.47
N THR A 5 1.14 0.40 -7.28
CA THR A 5 2.22 1.37 -7.15
C THR A 5 3.52 0.71 -7.61
N PRO A 6 4.44 1.42 -8.26
CA PRO A 6 4.35 2.84 -8.60
C PRO A 6 3.45 3.12 -9.81
N LEU A 7 2.60 4.14 -9.71
CA LEU A 7 1.97 4.77 -10.87
C LEU A 7 2.88 5.92 -11.32
N THR A 8 3.78 5.64 -12.25
CA THR A 8 4.65 6.68 -12.83
C THR A 8 3.88 7.47 -13.89
N VAL A 9 3.65 8.75 -13.62
CA VAL A 9 3.29 9.73 -14.66
C VAL A 9 4.60 10.34 -15.15
N GLU A 10 4.86 10.35 -16.46
CA GLU A 10 6.12 10.79 -17.10
C GLU A 10 6.73 12.08 -16.52
N ARG A 11 5.91 13.00 -16.01
CA ARG A 11 6.34 14.27 -15.40
C ARG A 11 7.16 14.16 -14.11
N GLN A 12 7.26 12.99 -13.47
CA GLN A 12 7.97 12.82 -12.17
C GLN A 12 9.27 12.01 -12.24
N ALA A 13 9.81 11.76 -13.44
CA ALA A 13 11.00 10.93 -13.66
C ALA A 13 12.28 11.39 -12.92
N ASN A 14 12.34 12.63 -12.43
CA ASN A 14 13.56 13.20 -11.83
C ASN A 14 13.75 12.93 -10.33
N MET A 15 12.87 12.17 -9.66
CA MET A 15 13.00 11.81 -8.22
C MET A 15 13.09 10.28 -8.01
N ILE A 16 13.89 9.59 -8.84
CA ILE A 16 14.07 8.14 -8.71
C ILE A 16 15.07 7.86 -7.57
N ARG A 17 14.55 7.46 -6.41
CA ARG A 17 15.32 6.84 -5.33
C ARG A 17 14.94 5.37 -5.22
N LYS A 18 15.87 4.53 -4.77
CA LYS A 18 15.57 3.13 -4.43
C LYS A 18 14.41 3.10 -3.44
N THR A 19 13.32 2.44 -3.83
CA THR A 19 12.10 2.37 -3.03
C THR A 19 12.19 1.14 -2.13
N THR A 20 11.92 1.30 -0.83
CA THR A 20 11.97 0.16 0.10
C THR A 20 10.69 -0.67 0.03
N VAL A 21 10.73 -1.92 0.50
CA VAL A 21 9.54 -2.78 0.61
C VAL A 21 8.46 -2.11 1.45
N LEU A 22 8.84 -1.50 2.58
CA LEU A 22 7.93 -0.75 3.45
C LEU A 22 7.30 0.44 2.71
N ASP A 23 8.04 1.15 1.86
CA ASP A 23 7.47 2.22 1.04
C ASP A 23 6.42 1.71 0.07
N VAL A 24 6.69 0.58 -0.61
CA VAL A 24 5.75 -0.04 -1.55
C VAL A 24 4.47 -0.46 -0.81
N MET A 25 4.60 -1.23 0.26
CA MET A 25 3.44 -1.72 1.01
C MET A 25 2.60 -0.59 1.62
N ARG A 26 3.23 0.47 2.13
CA ARG A 26 2.49 1.66 2.61
C ARG A 26 1.74 2.36 1.49
N ARG A 27 2.36 2.49 0.31
CA ARG A 27 1.71 3.13 -0.85
C ARG A 27 0.54 2.29 -1.36
N LEU A 28 0.60 0.96 -1.34
CA LEU A 28 -0.53 0.10 -1.74
C LEU A 28 -1.80 0.35 -0.91
N LEU A 29 -1.65 0.80 0.34
CA LEU A 29 -2.77 1.10 1.24
C LEU A 29 -3.34 2.52 1.07
N GLN A 30 -2.69 3.39 0.31
CA GLN A 30 -3.14 4.76 0.10
C GLN A 30 -4.30 4.80 -0.90
N THR A 31 -5.37 5.52 -0.56
CA THR A 31 -6.58 5.62 -1.40
C THR A 31 -6.30 6.07 -2.84
N LYS A 32 -5.28 6.91 -3.06
CA LYS A 32 -4.89 7.37 -4.41
C LYS A 32 -4.36 6.27 -5.33
N ASN A 33 -3.94 5.14 -4.78
CA ASN A 33 -3.42 4.00 -5.53
C ASN A 33 -4.48 2.91 -5.69
N ILE A 34 -5.70 3.10 -5.16
CA ILE A 34 -6.82 2.17 -5.27
C ILE A 34 -7.60 2.46 -6.57
N MET A 35 -7.86 1.41 -7.34
CA MET A 35 -8.51 1.44 -8.66
C MET A 35 -10.03 1.25 -8.61
N VAL A 36 -10.63 1.43 -7.45
CA VAL A 36 -12.09 1.43 -7.30
C VAL A 36 -12.52 2.75 -6.73
N SER A 37 -13.59 3.33 -7.31
CA SER A 37 -14.31 4.43 -6.68
C SER A 37 -15.16 3.88 -5.54
N SER A 38 -14.50 3.45 -4.47
CA SER A 38 -15.18 3.29 -3.20
C SER A 38 -15.54 4.69 -2.71
N HIS A 39 -16.69 4.84 -2.03
CA HIS A 39 -17.07 6.06 -1.36
C HIS A 39 -16.15 6.32 -0.13
N ALA A 40 -14.84 6.12 -0.26
CA ALA A 40 -13.82 6.10 0.79
C ALA A 40 -13.77 7.36 1.67
N ARG A 41 -14.43 8.43 1.24
CA ARG A 41 -14.57 9.71 1.97
C ARG A 41 -15.89 9.81 2.77
N THR A 42 -16.77 8.83 2.71
CA THR A 42 -17.98 8.77 3.56
C THR A 42 -17.62 8.22 4.93
N LYS A 43 -18.41 8.60 5.95
CA LYS A 43 -18.25 8.08 7.32
C LYS A 43 -18.30 6.54 7.37
N GLU A 44 -19.10 5.94 6.52
CA GLU A 44 -19.24 4.48 6.39
C GLU A 44 -17.93 3.81 5.97
N ALA A 45 -17.19 4.41 5.04
CA ALA A 45 -15.91 3.85 4.60
C ALA A 45 -14.82 3.94 5.68
N SER A 46 -14.90 4.94 6.59
CA SER A 46 -13.98 5.04 7.73
C SER A 46 -14.20 3.95 8.79
N GLN A 47 -15.41 3.36 8.82
CA GLN A 47 -15.75 2.24 9.70
C GLN A 47 -15.57 0.87 9.02
N ALA A 48 -15.33 0.83 7.71
CA ALA A 48 -15.10 -0.39 6.98
C ALA A 48 -13.80 -1.08 7.45
N LYS A 49 -13.80 -2.41 7.38
CA LYS A 49 -12.68 -3.26 7.78
C LYS A 49 -12.26 -4.18 6.64
N TYR A 50 -10.97 -4.49 6.59
CA TYR A 50 -10.43 -5.49 5.69
C TYR A 50 -10.59 -6.88 6.30
N ILE A 51 -11.09 -7.84 5.53
CA ILE A 51 -11.10 -9.26 5.89
C ILE A 51 -9.75 -9.88 5.56
N SER A 52 -9.24 -9.57 4.37
CA SER A 52 -7.94 -10.03 3.89
C SER A 52 -7.36 -9.02 2.92
N ILE A 53 -6.03 -9.02 2.80
CA ILE A 53 -5.26 -8.25 1.82
C ILE A 53 -4.16 -9.15 1.28
N LEU A 54 -3.97 -9.11 -0.03
CA LEU A 54 -2.83 -9.72 -0.71
C LEU A 54 -1.99 -8.62 -1.36
N ASN A 55 -0.72 -8.55 -0.99
CA ASN A 55 0.26 -7.68 -1.65
C ASN A 55 1.18 -8.56 -2.50
N ILE A 56 1.30 -8.26 -3.79
CA ILE A 56 2.26 -8.89 -4.69
C ILE A 56 3.37 -7.86 -4.95
N ILE A 57 4.60 -8.21 -4.58
CA ILE A 57 5.77 -7.34 -4.74
C ILE A 57 6.65 -7.95 -5.81
N GLN A 58 7.04 -7.14 -6.80
CA GLN A 58 7.85 -7.57 -7.94
C GLN A 58 9.11 -6.71 -8.04
N GLY A 59 10.22 -7.34 -8.41
CA GLY A 59 11.54 -6.70 -8.54
C GLY A 59 12.58 -7.26 -7.56
N GLU A 60 13.72 -6.60 -7.48
CA GLU A 60 14.83 -6.94 -6.57
C GLU A 60 14.44 -6.70 -5.11
N VAL A 61 14.07 -7.77 -4.40
CA VAL A 61 13.58 -7.69 -3.01
C VAL A 61 14.23 -8.78 -2.15
N ASP A 62 14.77 -8.37 -1.02
CA ASP A 62 15.21 -9.26 0.05
C ASP A 62 13.98 -9.72 0.88
N PRO A 63 13.72 -11.03 1.01
CA PRO A 63 12.62 -11.58 1.81
C PRO A 63 12.63 -11.11 3.27
N THR A 64 13.80 -10.88 3.86
CA THR A 64 13.94 -10.44 5.26
C THR A 64 13.27 -9.07 5.47
N LEU A 65 13.35 -8.19 4.48
CA LEU A 65 12.72 -6.86 4.50
C LEU A 65 11.19 -6.94 4.39
N VAL A 66 10.64 -8.01 3.84
CA VAL A 66 9.19 -8.23 3.76
C VAL A 66 8.62 -8.51 5.14
N HIS A 67 9.29 -9.35 5.94
CA HIS A 67 8.89 -9.65 7.30
C HIS A 67 8.87 -8.38 8.19
N ASP A 68 9.97 -7.63 8.19
CA ASP A 68 10.09 -6.37 8.94
C ASP A 68 9.02 -5.34 8.52
N SER A 69 8.69 -5.29 7.23
CA SER A 69 7.69 -4.38 6.70
C SER A 69 6.29 -4.76 7.16
N LEU A 70 5.95 -6.05 7.16
CA LEU A 70 4.68 -6.56 7.68
C LEU A 70 4.53 -6.26 9.17
N GLN A 71 5.56 -6.51 9.96
CA GLN A 71 5.56 -6.21 11.40
C GLN A 71 5.29 -4.72 11.65
N ARG A 72 6.02 -3.82 10.97
CA ARG A 72 5.84 -2.37 11.10
C ARG A 72 4.46 -1.87 10.69
N ILE A 73 3.83 -2.49 9.67
CA ILE A 73 2.47 -2.14 9.25
C ILE A 73 1.45 -2.53 10.34
N GLY A 74 1.64 -3.70 10.96
CA GLY A 74 0.83 -4.16 12.08
C GLY A 74 0.93 -3.26 13.30
N GLU A 75 2.16 -2.95 13.74
CA GLU A 75 2.43 -2.09 14.91
C GLU A 75 1.82 -0.68 14.75
N ARG A 76 1.87 -0.12 13.54
CA ARG A 76 1.33 1.22 13.24
C ARG A 76 -0.18 1.24 12.98
N LYS A 77 -0.84 0.08 12.94
CA LYS A 77 -2.29 -0.06 12.66
C LYS A 77 -2.71 0.72 11.39
N LEU A 78 -1.89 0.66 10.34
CA LEU A 78 -2.16 1.37 9.08
C LEU A 78 -3.35 0.78 8.32
N VAL A 79 -3.80 -0.41 8.71
CA VAL A 79 -4.95 -1.13 8.14
C VAL A 79 -5.83 -1.59 9.28
N ASN A 80 -7.14 -1.40 9.14
CA ASN A 80 -8.13 -1.90 10.07
C ASN A 80 -8.64 -3.27 9.58
N PHE A 81 -8.22 -4.35 10.24
CA PHE A 81 -8.72 -5.70 9.97
C PHE A 81 -9.91 -6.04 10.90
N ILE A 82 -10.73 -7.02 10.50
CA ILE A 82 -11.77 -7.59 11.38
C ILE A 82 -11.16 -8.34 12.56
#